data_AF-A0A2V7PSR4-F1
#
_entry.id   AF-A0A2V7PSR4-F1
#
_cell.length_a   1.000
_cell.length_b   1.000
_cell.length_c   1.000
_cell.angle_alpha   90.00
_cell.angle_beta   90.00
_cell.angle_gamma   90.00
#
_symmetry.space_group_name_H-M   'P 1'
#
loop_
_entity.id
_entity.type
_entity.pdbx_description
1 polymer ?
#
loop_
_entity_poly.entity_id
_entity_poly.type
_entity_poly.pdbx_seq_one_letter_code
_entity_poly.pdbx_strand_id
1 'polypeptide(L)'
;MIKVGDLLARKGDPLQLELLTADVGLDREIKSPEASSPGLVLAGYTARFVGTDRIHILGETEITYLTSLDAKARRKSVETFLSYALPCVIITKAQEAPDELLAVAREKGIPIIRTRLKTAEFYRRLKPFLDDAFAPRTTVHGSLADVFGVGLLFRGRSGIGKSECVLDLVERGHRLVADDVVHVTRQGNDVLIGRGHEISRHYMEIRGVGLIDINALFGIRSVRQQKRIEVVVQLEDWDNSREYDRTGLDLQETELLDVALPLVTVPLNPGKNLTVICEVVAMNHLLRYSGVDSAHAFNERLIRRMREKGELQHYLEEDYE
;
A
#
# COMPACT_ATOMS: atom_id res chain seq x y z
N MET A 1 14.95 4.21 4.36
CA MET A 1 15.52 4.95 5.50
C MET A 1 15.19 6.42 5.33
N ILE A 2 14.95 7.14 6.42
CA ILE A 2 14.51 8.55 6.40
C ILE A 2 15.39 9.31 7.37
N LYS A 3 15.85 10.52 7.03
CA LYS A 3 16.59 11.35 8.00
C LYS A 3 15.65 12.09 8.94
N VAL A 4 16.12 12.43 10.14
CA VAL A 4 15.34 13.28 11.07
C VAL A 4 15.02 14.64 10.44
N GLY A 5 15.93 15.18 9.63
CA GLY A 5 15.68 16.39 8.84
C GLY A 5 14.49 16.27 7.88
N ASP A 6 14.30 15.09 7.25
CA ASP A 6 13.14 14.86 6.37
C ASP A 6 11.83 14.85 7.14
N LEU A 7 11.82 14.30 8.37
CA LEU A 7 10.65 14.32 9.24
C LEU A 7 10.24 15.77 9.58
N LEU A 8 11.21 16.60 9.97
CA LEU A 8 10.98 18.01 10.27
C LEU A 8 10.52 18.79 9.04
N ALA A 9 11.19 18.61 7.89
CA ALA A 9 10.84 19.32 6.65
C ALA A 9 9.46 18.92 6.10
N ARG A 10 9.11 17.63 6.13
CA ARG A 10 7.86 17.12 5.52
C ARG A 10 6.67 17.17 6.47
N LYS A 11 6.91 17.13 7.78
CA LYS A 11 5.85 16.98 8.80
C LYS A 11 5.97 17.94 9.98
N GLY A 12 6.85 18.95 9.91
CA GLY A 12 7.02 19.98 10.95
C GLY A 12 5.70 20.63 11.38
N ASP A 13 5.02 21.34 10.47
CA ASP A 13 3.77 22.04 10.80
C ASP A 13 2.62 21.08 11.14
N PRO A 14 2.34 20.01 10.36
CA PRO A 14 1.23 19.10 10.65
C PRO A 14 1.35 18.37 12.00
N LEU A 15 2.58 18.13 12.45
CA LEU A 15 2.89 17.50 13.73
C LEU A 15 3.29 18.52 14.82
N GLN A 16 3.27 19.82 14.51
CA GLN A 16 3.62 20.92 15.42
C GLN A 16 4.98 20.70 16.08
N LEU A 17 5.99 20.33 15.28
CA LEU A 17 7.33 20.02 15.75
C LEU A 17 8.16 21.28 15.97
N GLU A 18 8.89 21.30 17.07
CA GLU A 18 9.80 22.36 17.47
C GLU A 18 11.12 21.72 17.89
N LEU A 19 12.23 22.10 17.25
CA LEU A 19 13.55 21.57 17.58
C LEU A 19 14.10 22.30 18.81
N LEU A 20 14.35 21.57 19.91
CA LEU A 20 14.92 22.14 21.15
C LEU A 20 16.46 22.16 21.16
N THR A 21 17.07 21.42 20.23
CA THR A 21 18.52 21.25 20.09
C THR A 21 18.94 21.71 18.70
N ALA A 22 18.75 23.00 18.42
CA ALA A 22 19.03 23.59 17.10
C ALA A 22 20.51 23.51 16.70
N ASP A 23 21.40 23.34 17.67
CA ASP A 23 22.83 23.14 17.52
C ASP A 23 23.22 21.71 17.11
N VAL A 24 22.28 20.77 17.09
CA VAL A 24 22.51 19.36 16.76
C VAL A 24 22.12 19.05 15.31
N GLY A 25 22.99 18.30 14.61
CA GLY A 25 22.74 17.87 13.22
C GLY A 25 21.54 16.93 13.07
N LEU A 26 20.83 17.06 11.95
CA LEU A 26 19.58 16.33 11.66
C LEU A 26 19.76 15.14 10.69
N ASP A 27 21.01 14.73 10.45
CA ASP A 27 21.37 13.68 9.48
C ASP A 27 21.14 12.25 9.97
N ARG A 28 20.79 12.08 11.25
CA ARG A 28 20.54 10.76 11.84
C ARG A 28 19.40 10.06 11.13
N GLU A 29 19.54 8.75 10.96
CA GLU A 29 18.59 7.93 10.21
C GLU A 29 17.58 7.28 11.12
N ILE A 30 16.31 7.40 10.75
CA ILE A 30 15.21 6.58 11.22
C ILE A 30 15.20 5.34 10.31
N LYS A 31 15.28 4.15 10.92
CA LYS A 31 15.37 2.87 10.20
C LYS A 31 14.17 1.95 10.46
N SER A 32 13.28 2.34 11.35
CA SER A 32 12.09 1.59 11.73
C SER A 32 10.81 2.40 11.49
N PRO A 33 9.72 1.75 11.02
CA PRO A 33 8.39 2.36 10.93
C PRO A 33 7.69 2.53 12.29
N GLU A 34 8.26 1.96 13.34
CA GLU A 34 7.71 2.04 14.70
C GLU A 34 8.37 3.14 15.52
N ALA A 35 7.57 3.76 16.38
CA ALA A 35 8.03 4.63 17.46
C ALA A 35 7.76 3.96 18.81
N SER A 36 8.57 4.27 19.83
CA SER A 36 8.48 3.63 21.14
C SER A 36 8.57 4.61 22.30
N SER A 37 7.99 4.25 23.44
CA SER A 37 8.13 5.00 24.69
C SER A 37 9.09 4.26 25.64
N PRO A 38 10.17 4.90 26.11
CA PRO A 38 11.30 4.23 26.79
C PRO A 38 11.14 4.11 28.32
N GLY A 39 9.91 4.00 28.86
CA GLY A 39 9.67 4.05 30.31
C GLY A 39 10.54 3.11 31.16
N LEU A 40 10.67 1.83 30.77
CA LEU A 40 11.51 0.86 31.49
C LEU A 40 13.01 1.15 31.41
N VAL A 41 13.47 1.74 30.31
CA VAL A 41 14.87 2.08 30.08
C VAL A 41 15.28 3.24 30.98
N LEU A 42 14.39 4.24 31.09
CA LEU A 42 14.57 5.33 32.03
C LEU A 42 14.63 4.82 33.48
N ALA A 43 13.87 3.77 33.80
CA ALA A 43 13.93 3.10 35.10
C ALA A 43 15.15 2.16 35.30
N GLY A 44 16.02 2.02 34.29
CA GLY A 44 17.26 1.25 34.37
C GLY A 44 17.18 -0.20 33.87
N TYR A 45 16.03 -0.64 33.33
CA TYR A 45 15.90 -1.96 32.72
C TYR A 45 16.22 -1.89 31.22
N THR A 46 17.43 -2.35 30.85
CA THR A 46 17.96 -2.25 29.48
C THR A 46 18.05 -3.57 28.72
N ALA A 47 17.78 -4.71 29.38
CA ALA A 47 18.05 -6.05 28.84
C ALA A 47 17.33 -6.39 27.52
N ARG A 48 16.26 -5.68 27.17
CA ARG A 48 15.51 -5.82 25.91
C ARG A 48 15.40 -4.52 25.13
N PHE A 49 16.37 -3.61 25.25
CA PHE A 49 16.32 -2.38 24.49
C PHE A 49 16.70 -2.61 23.02
N VAL A 50 15.70 -2.84 22.18
CA VAL A 50 15.84 -3.03 20.72
C VAL A 50 15.64 -1.71 19.95
N GLY A 51 15.49 -0.59 20.66
CA GLY A 51 14.95 0.66 20.11
C GLY A 51 15.94 1.58 19.40
N THR A 52 17.16 1.19 19.06
CA THR A 52 18.18 2.12 18.53
C THR A 52 17.83 2.71 17.16
N ASP A 53 16.97 2.03 16.42
CA ASP A 53 16.60 2.36 15.04
C ASP A 53 15.28 3.16 14.93
N ARG A 54 14.69 3.48 16.08
CA ARG A 54 13.30 3.95 16.23
C ARG A 54 13.23 5.34 16.83
N ILE A 55 12.21 6.11 16.47
CA ILE A 55 11.89 7.36 17.16
C ILE A 55 11.44 7.03 18.59
N HIS A 56 11.97 7.75 19.58
CA HIS A 56 11.51 7.61 20.97
C HIS A 56 10.61 8.76 21.39
N ILE A 57 9.49 8.45 22.05
CA ILE A 57 8.49 9.42 22.47
C ILE A 57 8.41 9.45 24.00
N LEU A 58 8.74 10.60 24.57
CA LEU A 58 8.58 10.90 25.99
C LEU A 58 7.21 11.58 26.18
N GLY A 59 6.28 10.82 26.76
CA GLY A 59 4.99 11.32 27.18
C GLY A 59 5.05 11.90 28.59
N GLU A 60 3.87 12.06 29.18
CA GLU A 60 3.73 12.59 30.54
C GLU A 60 4.31 11.64 31.59
N THR A 61 4.14 10.34 31.41
CA THR A 61 4.70 9.33 32.30
C THR A 61 6.23 9.40 32.36
N GLU A 62 6.89 9.48 31.20
CA GLU A 62 8.36 9.56 31.14
C GLU A 62 8.90 10.87 31.71
N ILE A 63 8.29 12.00 31.36
CA ILE A 63 8.74 13.32 31.85
C ILE A 63 8.49 13.46 33.36
N THR A 64 7.33 13.01 33.86
CA THR A 64 7.01 13.05 35.30
C THR A 64 7.96 12.13 36.08
N TYR A 65 8.28 10.94 35.55
CA TYR A 65 9.27 10.07 36.16
C TYR A 65 10.65 10.73 36.22
N LEU A 66 11.13 11.34 35.14
CA LEU A 66 12.40 12.05 35.16
C LEU A 66 12.40 13.19 36.17
N THR A 67 11.31 13.95 36.22
CA THR A 67 11.16 15.10 37.13
C THR A 67 11.11 14.68 38.61
N SER A 68 10.66 13.47 38.92
CA SER A 68 10.62 12.96 40.31
C SER A 68 11.98 12.52 40.86
N LEU A 69 12.98 12.34 39.99
CA LEU A 69 14.35 11.98 40.37
C LEU A 69 15.16 13.22 40.78
N ASP A 70 16.12 13.05 41.69
CA ASP A 70 17.15 14.07 41.93
C ASP A 70 18.04 14.27 40.68
N ALA A 71 18.77 15.38 40.62
CA ALA A 71 19.57 15.73 39.45
C ALA A 71 20.62 14.66 39.06
N LYS A 72 21.21 13.96 40.04
CA LYS A 72 22.23 12.93 39.80
C LYS A 72 21.59 11.66 39.24
N ALA A 73 20.48 11.22 39.82
CA ALA A 73 19.71 10.07 39.36
C ALA A 73 19.09 10.33 37.99
N ARG A 74 18.53 11.53 37.77
CA ARG A 74 17.99 11.97 36.48
C ARG A 74 19.06 11.98 35.39
N ARG A 75 20.23 12.57 35.66
CA ARG A 75 21.37 12.55 34.72
C ARG A 75 21.77 11.12 34.37
N LYS A 76 21.92 10.24 35.36
CA LYS A 76 22.27 8.82 35.14
C LYS A 76 21.24 8.09 34.28
N SER A 77 19.94 8.31 34.53
CA SER A 77 18.83 7.74 33.76
C SER A 77 18.89 8.19 32.29
N VAL A 78 19.03 9.50 32.07
CA VAL A 78 19.19 10.09 30.73
C VAL A 78 20.43 9.57 30.02
N GLU A 79 21.59 9.52 30.69
CA GLU A 79 22.84 9.01 30.11
C GLU A 79 22.71 7.55 29.68
N THR A 80 22.01 6.74 30.48
CA THR A 80 21.71 5.33 30.17
C THR A 80 20.82 5.24 28.93
N PHE A 81 19.73 6.01 28.88
CA PHE A 81 18.81 6.02 27.74
C PHE A 81 19.45 6.55 26.45
N LEU A 82 20.22 7.63 26.53
CA LEU A 82 20.93 8.20 25.39
C LEU A 82 22.27 7.52 25.13
N SER A 83 22.67 6.49 25.88
CA SER A 83 23.88 5.69 25.57
C SER A 83 23.74 4.94 24.24
N TYR A 84 22.50 4.69 23.86
CA TYR A 84 22.13 4.14 22.57
C TYR A 84 22.11 5.21 21.49
N ALA A 85 22.50 4.84 20.28
CA ALA A 85 22.56 5.74 19.13
C ALA A 85 21.16 6.02 18.54
N LEU A 86 20.28 6.66 19.31
CA LEU A 86 18.88 6.92 18.91
C LEU A 86 18.80 7.88 17.72
N PRO A 87 17.80 7.77 16.82
CA PRO A 87 17.62 8.71 15.71
C PRO A 87 17.24 10.11 16.23
N CYS A 88 16.20 10.18 17.05
CA CYS A 88 15.74 11.38 17.73
C CYS A 88 14.82 11.02 18.91
N VAL A 89 14.58 12.00 19.78
CA VAL A 89 13.63 11.92 20.88
C VAL A 89 12.58 13.01 20.73
N ILE A 90 11.32 12.66 20.92
CA ILE A 90 10.17 13.55 20.80
C ILE A 90 9.48 13.68 22.15
N ILE A 91 9.29 14.91 22.62
CA ILE A 91 8.56 15.24 23.84
C ILE A 91 7.17 15.73 23.46
N THR A 92 6.12 15.10 23.98
CA THR A 92 4.73 15.45 23.65
C THR A 92 4.13 16.45 24.64
N LYS A 93 2.94 16.97 24.33
CA LYS A 93 2.14 17.88 25.18
C LYS A 93 2.84 19.20 25.54
N ALA A 94 3.78 19.65 24.72
CA ALA A 94 4.59 20.85 24.96
C ALA A 94 5.30 20.86 26.33
N GLN A 95 5.58 19.67 26.89
CA GLN A 95 6.24 19.56 28.19
C GLN A 95 7.65 20.16 28.15
N GLU A 96 8.10 20.65 29.29
CA GLU A 96 9.47 21.10 29.46
C GLU A 96 10.43 19.90 29.47
N ALA A 97 11.52 20.02 28.73
CA ALA A 97 12.58 19.03 28.71
C ALA A 97 13.49 19.25 29.93
N PRO A 98 13.81 18.22 30.72
CA PRO A 98 14.81 18.37 31.78
C PRO A 98 16.16 18.84 31.22
N ASP A 99 16.85 19.72 31.94
CA ASP A 99 18.14 20.29 31.49
C ASP A 99 19.19 19.21 31.19
N GLU A 100 19.22 18.16 32.01
CA GLU A 100 20.14 17.03 31.81
C GLU A 100 19.85 16.28 30.51
N LEU A 101 18.57 16.21 30.09
CA LEU A 101 18.19 15.61 28.80
C LEU A 101 18.77 16.41 27.65
N LEU A 102 18.62 17.73 27.67
CA LEU A 102 19.15 18.61 26.62
C LEU A 102 20.68 18.61 26.59
N ALA A 103 21.33 18.65 27.76
CA ALA A 103 22.79 18.63 27.85
C ALA A 103 23.38 17.35 27.27
N VAL A 104 22.92 16.18 27.73
CA VAL A 104 23.43 14.88 27.26
C VAL A 104 23.07 14.63 25.79
N ALA A 105 21.91 15.11 25.34
CA ALA A 105 21.52 15.00 23.94
C ALA A 105 22.44 15.81 23.02
N ARG A 106 22.84 17.03 23.42
CA ARG A 106 23.83 17.83 22.68
C ARG A 106 25.19 17.14 22.64
N GLU A 107 25.68 16.66 23.78
CA GLU A 107 26.95 15.93 23.88
C GLU A 107 27.00 14.73 22.91
N LYS A 108 25.86 14.05 22.71
CA LYS A 108 25.75 12.86 21.86
C LYS A 108 25.23 13.15 20.45
N GLY A 109 24.94 14.41 20.14
CA GLY A 109 24.36 14.83 18.87
C GLY A 109 23.02 14.16 18.55
N ILE A 110 22.14 13.98 19.54
CA ILE A 110 20.79 13.41 19.38
C ILE A 110 19.76 14.54 19.34
N PRO A 111 19.00 14.71 18.24
CA PRO A 111 17.96 15.73 18.16
C PRO A 111 16.83 15.48 19.18
N ILE A 112 16.57 16.48 20.01
CA ILE A 112 15.39 16.58 20.87
C ILE A 112 14.38 17.51 20.21
N ILE A 113 13.19 16.99 19.95
CA ILE A 113 12.08 17.68 19.30
C ILE A 113 10.91 17.72 20.27
N ARG A 114 10.19 18.83 20.33
CA ARG A 114 8.96 19.01 21.10
C ARG A 114 7.77 19.08 20.16
N THR A 115 6.64 18.55 20.60
CA THR A 115 5.34 18.75 19.94
C THR A 115 4.29 19.18 20.95
N ARG A 116 3.38 20.05 20.53
CA ARG A 116 2.23 20.47 21.35
C ARG A 116 1.10 19.44 21.34
N LEU A 117 1.17 18.43 20.46
CA LEU A 117 0.17 17.37 20.36
C LEU A 117 0.19 16.44 21.57
N LYS A 118 -0.98 15.92 21.93
CA LYS A 118 -1.10 14.84 22.94
C LYS A 118 -0.46 13.56 22.41
N THR A 119 0.11 12.73 23.30
CA THR A 119 0.84 11.51 22.92
C THR A 119 0.07 10.60 21.96
N ALA A 120 -1.17 10.24 22.28
CA ALA A 120 -1.97 9.36 21.42
C ALA A 120 -2.28 9.99 20.05
N GLU A 121 -2.51 11.30 20.02
CA GLU A 121 -2.72 12.03 18.76
C GLU A 121 -1.44 12.11 17.93
N PHE A 122 -0.30 12.35 18.58
CA PHE A 122 1.00 12.36 17.91
C PHE A 122 1.28 11.01 17.25
N TYR A 123 1.12 9.89 17.98
CA TYR A 123 1.25 8.54 17.40
C TYR A 123 0.32 8.34 16.20
N ARG A 124 -0.96 8.72 16.31
CA ARG A 124 -1.95 8.57 15.23
C ARG A 124 -1.58 9.38 13.98
N ARG A 125 -0.97 10.54 14.11
CA ARG A 125 -0.55 11.39 12.98
C ARG A 125 0.82 11.01 12.41
N LEU A 126 1.74 10.54 13.25
CA LEU A 126 3.07 10.08 12.86
C LEU A 126 3.01 8.75 12.11
N LYS A 127 2.16 7.82 12.57
CA LYS A 127 2.13 6.44 12.06
C LYS A 127 1.91 6.37 10.54
N PRO A 128 0.93 7.06 9.92
CA PRO A 128 0.75 7.04 8.47
C PRO A 128 1.97 7.55 7.69
N PHE A 129 2.72 8.51 8.24
CA PHE A 129 3.94 9.00 7.61
C PHE A 129 5.05 7.95 7.63
N LEU A 130 5.25 7.29 8.77
CA LEU A 130 6.23 6.21 8.88
C LEU A 130 5.83 5.02 7.99
N ASP A 131 4.56 4.63 8.02
CA ASP A 131 4.04 3.53 7.20
C ASP A 131 4.27 3.80 5.70
N ASP A 132 3.94 4.99 5.21
CA ASP A 132 4.20 5.33 3.80
C ASP A 132 5.70 5.36 3.49
N ALA A 133 6.51 5.98 4.34
CA ALA A 133 7.93 6.15 4.04
C ALA A 133 8.72 4.83 4.11
N PHE A 134 8.26 3.84 4.88
CA PHE A 134 8.83 2.49 4.94
C PHE A 134 8.04 1.44 4.15
N ALA A 135 6.95 1.82 3.49
CA ALA A 135 6.13 0.91 2.69
C ALA A 135 6.99 0.18 1.64
N PRO A 136 6.88 -1.15 1.51
CA PRO A 136 7.50 -1.91 0.44
C PRO A 136 7.06 -1.39 -0.92
N ARG A 137 8.00 -1.28 -1.85
CA ARG A 137 7.76 -0.77 -3.19
C ARG A 137 8.41 -1.66 -4.23
N THR A 138 7.74 -1.81 -5.36
CA THR A 138 8.30 -2.43 -6.55
C THR A 138 7.83 -1.66 -7.79
N THR A 139 8.41 -1.98 -8.93
CA THR A 139 8.00 -1.44 -10.22
C THR A 139 7.64 -2.60 -11.13
N VAL A 140 6.50 -2.51 -11.79
CA VAL A 140 5.97 -3.54 -12.68
C VAL A 140 5.79 -2.96 -14.08
N HIS A 141 6.22 -3.72 -15.09
CA HIS A 141 5.89 -3.40 -16.48
C HIS A 141 4.46 -3.81 -16.80
N GLY A 142 3.67 -2.87 -17.29
CA GLY A 142 2.25 -3.04 -17.52
C GLY A 142 1.51 -1.71 -17.54
N SER A 143 0.19 -1.80 -17.67
CA SER A 143 -0.70 -0.64 -17.66
C SER A 143 -1.69 -0.81 -16.52
N LEU A 144 -2.08 0.28 -15.86
CA LEU A 144 -3.06 0.27 -14.78
C LEU A 144 -4.22 1.20 -15.14
N ALA A 145 -5.44 0.67 -15.08
CA ALA A 145 -6.66 1.42 -15.34
C ALA A 145 -7.68 1.26 -14.20
N ASP A 146 -8.51 2.27 -14.02
CA ASP A 146 -9.68 2.29 -13.12
C ASP A 146 -10.93 2.05 -13.96
N VAL A 147 -11.45 0.82 -13.92
CA VAL A 147 -12.60 0.36 -14.72
C VAL A 147 -13.78 0.12 -13.79
N PHE A 148 -14.84 0.92 -13.93
CA PHE A 148 -16.00 0.92 -13.01
C PHE A 148 -15.63 1.04 -11.51
N GLY A 149 -14.50 1.64 -11.18
CA GLY A 149 -14.04 1.72 -9.79
C GLY A 149 -13.22 0.50 -9.34
N VAL A 150 -12.85 -0.42 -10.23
CA VAL A 150 -11.93 -1.53 -9.97
C VAL A 150 -10.58 -1.25 -10.62
N GLY A 151 -9.48 -1.41 -9.89
CA GLY A 151 -8.13 -1.26 -10.44
C GLY A 151 -7.65 -2.52 -11.14
N LEU A 152 -7.56 -2.47 -12.47
CA LEU A 152 -7.06 -3.56 -13.32
C LEU A 152 -5.60 -3.31 -13.70
N LEU A 153 -4.70 -4.19 -13.28
CA LEU A 153 -3.30 -4.18 -13.70
C LEU A 153 -3.11 -5.13 -14.90
N PHE A 154 -2.87 -4.55 -16.07
CA PHE A 154 -2.63 -5.26 -17.32
C PHE A 154 -1.16 -5.69 -17.43
N ARG A 155 -0.94 -6.99 -17.56
CA ARG A 155 0.37 -7.61 -17.81
C ARG A 155 0.35 -8.39 -19.12
N GLY A 156 1.52 -8.65 -19.68
CA GLY A 156 1.68 -9.30 -20.98
C GLY A 156 2.92 -8.81 -21.70
N ARG A 157 3.36 -9.54 -22.73
CA ARG A 157 4.55 -9.19 -23.51
C ARG A 157 4.47 -7.77 -24.11
N SER A 158 5.60 -7.19 -24.46
CA SER A 158 5.62 -5.88 -25.13
C SER A 158 4.94 -5.95 -26.49
N GLY A 159 4.16 -4.91 -26.84
CA GLY A 159 3.43 -4.84 -28.11
C GLY A 159 2.21 -5.76 -28.22
N ILE A 160 1.76 -6.37 -27.12
CA ILE A 160 0.61 -7.28 -27.12
C ILE A 160 -0.76 -6.57 -27.19
N GLY A 161 -0.79 -5.23 -27.05
CA GLY A 161 -2.03 -4.44 -27.04
C GLY A 161 -2.46 -3.89 -25.68
N LYS A 162 -1.56 -3.80 -24.68
CA LYS A 162 -1.90 -3.28 -23.33
C LYS A 162 -2.34 -1.81 -23.38
N SER A 163 -1.51 -0.96 -23.98
CA SER A 163 -1.75 0.48 -24.07
C SER A 163 -2.99 0.77 -24.91
N GLU A 164 -3.16 0.06 -26.04
CA GLU A 164 -4.33 0.17 -26.91
C GLU A 164 -5.63 -0.23 -26.20
N CYS A 165 -5.61 -1.32 -25.43
CA CYS A 165 -6.77 -1.72 -24.61
C CYS A 165 -7.14 -0.66 -23.58
N VAL A 166 -6.14 -0.07 -22.91
CA VAL A 166 -6.39 0.99 -21.92
C VAL A 166 -6.88 2.27 -22.59
N LEU A 167 -6.40 2.59 -23.78
CA LEU A 167 -6.90 3.72 -24.57
C LEU A 167 -8.38 3.54 -24.93
N ASP A 168 -8.77 2.36 -25.40
CA ASP A 168 -10.17 2.04 -25.69
C ASP A 168 -11.05 2.12 -24.43
N LEU A 169 -10.52 1.68 -23.27
CA LEU A 169 -11.22 1.83 -21.98
C LEU A 169 -11.41 3.32 -21.63
N VAL A 170 -10.39 4.16 -21.84
CA VAL A 170 -10.47 5.60 -21.61
C VAL A 170 -11.52 6.26 -22.51
N GLU A 171 -11.57 5.90 -23.79
CA GLU A 171 -12.59 6.40 -24.72
C GLU A 171 -14.01 6.06 -24.24
N ARG A 172 -14.19 4.93 -23.56
CA ARG A 172 -15.45 4.50 -22.93
C ARG A 172 -15.74 5.13 -21.57
N GLY A 173 -14.89 6.05 -21.10
CA GLY A 173 -15.10 6.81 -19.86
C GLY A 173 -14.43 6.21 -18.62
N HIS A 174 -13.59 5.18 -18.79
CA HIS A 174 -12.70 4.70 -17.71
C HIS A 174 -11.47 5.58 -17.58
N ARG A 175 -10.58 5.28 -16.62
CA ARG A 175 -9.46 6.18 -16.30
C ARG A 175 -8.11 5.48 -16.37
N LEU A 176 -7.18 6.09 -17.09
CA LEU A 176 -5.77 5.72 -17.05
C LEU A 176 -5.17 6.10 -15.70
N VAL A 177 -4.41 5.17 -15.11
CA VAL A 177 -3.62 5.44 -13.89
C VAL A 177 -2.13 5.48 -14.23
N ALA A 178 -1.68 4.52 -15.04
CA ALA A 178 -0.29 4.39 -15.47
C ALA A 178 -0.22 3.57 -16.76
N ASP A 179 0.72 3.89 -17.64
CA ASP A 179 1.05 3.07 -18.81
C ASP A 179 2.55 2.75 -18.83
N ASP A 180 2.88 1.59 -19.41
CA ASP A 180 4.22 0.96 -19.49
C ASP A 180 4.88 0.60 -18.14
N VAL A 181 4.97 1.55 -17.21
CA VAL A 181 5.64 1.38 -15.91
C VAL A 181 4.70 1.79 -14.78
N VAL A 182 4.39 0.83 -13.92
CA VAL A 182 3.56 1.03 -12.72
C VAL A 182 4.42 0.92 -11.48
N HIS A 183 4.49 2.00 -10.70
CA HIS A 183 5.07 1.95 -9.36
C HIS A 183 4.04 1.44 -8.37
N VAL A 184 4.35 0.33 -7.70
CA VAL A 184 3.45 -0.34 -6.76
C VAL A 184 4.00 -0.17 -5.35
N THR A 185 3.14 0.25 -4.44
CA THR A 185 3.45 0.40 -3.01
C THR A 185 2.47 -0.44 -2.20
N ARG A 186 2.96 -1.25 -1.26
CA ARG A 186 2.11 -1.97 -0.30
C ARG A 186 1.81 -1.06 0.89
N GLN A 187 0.54 -0.74 1.08
CA GLN A 187 0.04 0.02 2.23
C GLN A 187 -0.73 -0.91 3.16
N GLY A 188 -0.53 -0.76 4.47
CA GLY A 188 -1.08 -1.69 5.45
C GLY A 188 -0.57 -3.12 5.21
N ASN A 189 -1.45 -4.10 5.39
CA ASN A 189 -1.09 -5.51 5.28
C ASN A 189 -1.36 -6.10 3.89
N ASP A 190 -2.38 -5.59 3.19
CA ASP A 190 -3.01 -6.28 2.04
C ASP A 190 -3.44 -5.34 0.91
N VAL A 191 -3.09 -4.05 0.97
CA VAL A 191 -3.51 -3.06 -0.04
C VAL A 191 -2.33 -2.67 -0.91
N LEU A 192 -2.42 -2.99 -2.20
CA LEU A 192 -1.46 -2.54 -3.21
C LEU A 192 -1.98 -1.29 -3.91
N ILE A 193 -1.22 -0.20 -3.86
CA ILE A 193 -1.53 1.03 -4.57
C ILE A 193 -0.55 1.17 -5.75
N GLY A 194 -1.10 1.28 -6.95
CA GLY A 194 -0.35 1.57 -8.17
C GLY A 194 -0.47 3.04 -8.58
N ARG A 195 0.61 3.57 -9.16
CA ARG A 195 0.70 4.94 -9.71
C ARG A 195 1.67 4.99 -10.90
N GLY A 196 1.46 5.94 -11.80
CA GLY A 196 2.39 6.22 -12.90
C GLY A 196 3.69 6.89 -12.43
N HIS A 197 4.71 6.86 -13.30
CA HIS A 197 5.96 7.59 -13.06
C HIS A 197 5.73 9.11 -13.17
N GLU A 198 6.47 9.92 -12.42
CA GLU A 198 6.19 11.37 -12.31
C GLU A 198 6.30 12.12 -13.63
N ILE A 199 7.19 11.66 -14.51
CA ILE A 199 7.45 12.26 -15.83
C ILE A 199 6.42 11.78 -16.87
N SER A 200 6.04 10.50 -16.84
CA SER A 200 5.07 9.94 -17.79
C SER A 200 3.61 10.15 -17.36
N ARG A 201 3.35 10.95 -16.31
CA ARG A 201 2.01 11.22 -15.76
C ARG A 201 1.03 11.61 -16.86
N HIS A 202 0.21 10.62 -17.28
CA HIS A 202 -0.86 10.70 -18.28
C HIS A 202 -0.42 10.63 -19.75
N TYR A 203 0.86 10.42 -20.00
CA TYR A 203 1.37 10.15 -21.34
C TYR A 203 1.26 8.66 -21.67
N MET A 204 0.97 8.36 -22.92
CA MET A 204 0.92 7.01 -23.47
C MET A 204 1.63 7.00 -24.82
N GLU A 205 2.44 5.97 -25.07
CA GLU A 205 3.05 5.75 -26.39
C GLU A 205 2.16 4.81 -27.20
N ILE A 206 1.69 5.27 -28.36
CA ILE A 206 0.93 4.44 -29.30
C ILE A 206 1.74 4.21 -30.55
N ARG A 207 1.95 2.95 -30.93
CA ARG A 207 2.71 2.59 -32.12
C ARG A 207 2.04 3.15 -33.39
N GLY A 208 2.82 3.81 -34.22
CA GLY A 208 2.33 4.46 -35.45
C GLY A 208 1.73 5.85 -35.24
N VAL A 209 1.50 6.28 -33.99
CA VAL A 209 1.00 7.63 -33.65
C VAL A 209 2.06 8.44 -32.91
N GLY A 210 2.74 7.85 -31.93
CA GLY A 210 3.71 8.50 -31.06
C GLY A 210 3.19 8.70 -29.63
N LEU A 211 3.85 9.60 -28.89
CA LEU A 211 3.46 9.96 -27.52
C LEU A 211 2.24 10.89 -27.53
N ILE A 212 1.22 10.53 -26.75
CA ILE A 212 -0.02 11.31 -26.59
C ILE A 212 -0.28 11.63 -25.12
N ASP A 213 -0.87 12.80 -24.85
CA ASP A 213 -1.34 13.20 -23.52
C ASP A 213 -2.83 12.86 -23.38
N ILE A 214 -3.14 11.84 -22.56
CA ILE A 214 -4.49 11.35 -22.35
C ILE A 214 -5.37 12.40 -21.65
N ASN A 215 -4.82 13.16 -20.71
CA ASN A 215 -5.55 14.21 -20.01
C ASN A 215 -5.91 15.37 -20.95
N ALA A 216 -5.00 15.74 -21.87
CA ALA A 216 -5.27 16.77 -22.87
C ALA A 216 -6.34 16.34 -23.89
N LEU A 217 -6.32 15.07 -24.31
CA LEU A 217 -7.24 14.55 -25.31
C LEU A 217 -8.65 14.26 -24.75
N PHE A 218 -8.74 13.63 -23.57
CA PHE A 218 -10.00 13.11 -23.01
C PHE A 218 -10.44 13.84 -21.72
N GLY A 219 -9.67 14.83 -21.26
CA GLY A 219 -9.97 15.67 -20.11
C GLY A 219 -9.67 15.02 -18.75
N ILE A 220 -9.77 15.81 -17.69
CA ILE A 220 -9.36 15.42 -16.32
C ILE A 220 -10.05 14.16 -15.76
N ARG A 221 -11.21 13.79 -16.30
CA ARG A 221 -11.96 12.61 -15.87
C ARG A 221 -11.36 11.29 -16.40
N SER A 222 -10.53 11.36 -17.44
CA SER A 222 -9.89 10.22 -18.10
C SER A 222 -8.64 9.70 -17.39
N VAL A 223 -8.19 10.40 -16.34
CA VAL A 223 -6.94 10.08 -15.65
C VAL A 223 -7.12 10.01 -14.14
N ARG A 224 -6.26 9.25 -13.47
CA ARG A 224 -6.25 9.10 -12.02
C ARG A 224 -4.82 8.97 -11.52
N GLN A 225 -4.47 9.69 -10.46
CA GLN A 225 -3.08 9.74 -9.96
C GLN A 225 -2.61 8.41 -9.36
N GLN A 226 -3.51 7.72 -8.68
CA GLN A 226 -3.24 6.42 -8.07
C GLN A 226 -4.52 5.61 -7.94
N LYS A 227 -4.37 4.29 -7.90
CA LYS A 227 -5.48 3.36 -7.76
C LYS A 227 -5.04 2.09 -7.03
N ARG A 228 -5.92 1.53 -6.20
CA ARG A 228 -5.72 0.20 -5.61
C ARG A 228 -5.72 -0.84 -6.73
N ILE A 229 -4.74 -1.73 -6.76
CA ILE A 229 -4.73 -2.87 -7.67
C ILE A 229 -5.60 -3.97 -7.05
N GLU A 230 -6.63 -4.38 -7.77
CA GLU A 230 -7.64 -5.33 -7.29
C GLU A 230 -7.67 -6.60 -8.13
N VAL A 231 -7.34 -6.51 -9.41
CA VAL A 231 -7.25 -7.67 -10.33
C VAL A 231 -6.05 -7.51 -11.26
N VAL A 232 -5.31 -8.59 -11.48
CA VAL A 232 -4.29 -8.67 -12.53
C VAL A 232 -4.91 -9.29 -13.77
N VAL A 233 -4.87 -8.56 -14.88
CA VAL A 233 -5.31 -9.03 -16.19
C VAL A 233 -4.09 -9.42 -17.00
N GLN A 234 -3.88 -10.71 -17.21
CA GLN A 234 -2.77 -11.24 -18.00
C GLN A 234 -3.21 -11.41 -19.44
N LEU A 235 -2.70 -10.56 -20.33
CA LEU A 235 -2.90 -10.69 -21.77
C LEU A 235 -1.91 -11.72 -22.31
N GLU A 236 -2.42 -12.66 -23.09
CA GLU A 236 -1.64 -13.69 -23.78
C GLU A 236 -2.03 -13.76 -25.25
N ASP A 237 -1.09 -14.20 -26.10
CA ASP A 237 -1.44 -14.57 -27.47
C ASP A 237 -2.36 -15.79 -27.44
N TRP A 238 -3.30 -15.83 -28.38
CA TRP A 238 -4.13 -17.01 -28.55
C TRP A 238 -3.28 -18.21 -28.98
N ASP A 239 -3.41 -19.30 -28.23
CA ASP A 239 -2.78 -20.58 -28.52
C ASP A 239 -3.84 -21.68 -28.61
N ASN A 240 -3.98 -22.30 -29.79
CA ASN A 240 -4.93 -23.40 -30.02
C ASN A 240 -4.61 -24.64 -29.18
N SER A 241 -3.39 -24.77 -28.66
CA SER A 241 -2.96 -25.90 -27.84
C SER A 241 -3.25 -25.72 -26.35
N ARG A 242 -3.61 -24.50 -25.91
CA ARG A 242 -3.95 -24.22 -24.51
C ARG A 242 -5.46 -24.32 -24.30
N GLU A 243 -5.85 -25.03 -23.25
CA GLU A 243 -7.21 -24.93 -22.71
C GLU A 243 -7.30 -23.69 -21.82
N TYR A 244 -8.15 -22.75 -22.22
CA TYR A 244 -8.51 -21.60 -21.41
C TYR A 244 -9.74 -21.94 -20.57
N ASP A 245 -9.79 -21.45 -19.33
CA ASP A 245 -10.95 -21.67 -18.46
C ASP A 245 -12.22 -21.08 -19.11
N ARG A 246 -13.26 -21.91 -19.20
CA ARG A 246 -14.58 -21.59 -19.76
C ARG A 246 -15.67 -21.53 -18.70
N THR A 247 -15.37 -21.98 -17.48
CA THR A 247 -16.34 -22.16 -16.40
C THR A 247 -16.28 -21.03 -15.40
N GLY A 248 -15.11 -20.41 -15.21
CA GLY A 248 -14.89 -19.39 -14.19
C GLY A 248 -14.89 -19.94 -12.75
N LEU A 249 -14.87 -21.28 -12.61
CA LEU A 249 -14.87 -21.98 -11.32
C LEU A 249 -13.48 -21.98 -10.68
N ASP A 250 -12.42 -21.99 -11.48
CA ASP A 250 -11.05 -21.98 -11.00
C ASP A 250 -10.57 -20.53 -10.78
N LEU A 251 -10.51 -20.12 -9.52
CA LEU A 251 -9.93 -18.85 -9.12
C LEU A 251 -8.41 -18.94 -9.22
N GLN A 252 -7.84 -18.27 -10.22
CA GLN A 252 -6.40 -18.07 -10.29
C GLN A 252 -5.99 -16.85 -9.47
N GLU A 253 -4.86 -16.96 -8.79
CA GLU A 253 -4.26 -15.86 -8.04
C GLU A 253 -2.79 -15.69 -8.45
N THR A 254 -2.29 -14.47 -8.25
CA THR A 254 -0.88 -14.14 -8.41
C THR A 254 -0.44 -13.29 -7.22
N GLU A 255 0.84 -13.33 -6.89
CA GLU A 255 1.40 -12.62 -5.74
C GLU A 255 2.20 -11.40 -6.21
N LEU A 256 1.97 -10.27 -5.55
CA LEU A 256 2.73 -9.04 -5.76
C LEU A 256 3.02 -8.37 -4.41
N LEU A 257 4.30 -8.16 -4.07
CA LEU A 257 4.72 -7.65 -2.76
C LEU A 257 4.06 -8.42 -1.59
N ASP A 258 4.05 -9.75 -1.64
CA ASP A 258 3.44 -10.64 -0.65
C ASP A 258 1.92 -10.48 -0.47
N VAL A 259 1.24 -9.89 -1.46
CA VAL A 259 -0.23 -9.77 -1.49
C VAL A 259 -0.77 -10.62 -2.64
N ALA A 260 -1.66 -11.56 -2.33
CA ALA A 260 -2.39 -12.34 -3.31
C ALA A 260 -3.47 -11.48 -4.00
N LEU A 261 -3.48 -11.54 -5.34
CA LEU A 261 -4.42 -10.83 -6.20
C LEU A 261 -5.10 -11.82 -7.15
N PRO A 262 -6.42 -11.69 -7.41
CA PRO A 262 -7.08 -12.40 -8.49
C PRO A 262 -6.37 -12.18 -9.83
N LEU A 263 -6.13 -13.27 -10.55
CA LEU A 263 -5.52 -13.31 -11.87
C LEU A 263 -6.57 -13.73 -12.89
N VAL A 264 -6.74 -12.94 -13.95
CA VAL A 264 -7.57 -13.30 -15.10
C VAL A 264 -6.72 -13.28 -16.35
N THR A 265 -6.58 -14.44 -16.98
CA THR A 265 -5.85 -14.58 -18.24
C THR A 265 -6.82 -14.37 -19.41
N VAL A 266 -6.56 -13.34 -20.23
CA VAL A 266 -7.39 -12.98 -21.37
C VAL A 266 -6.60 -13.20 -22.67
N PRO A 267 -6.97 -14.19 -23.49
CA PRO A 267 -6.24 -14.44 -24.71
C PRO A 267 -6.74 -13.58 -25.88
N LEU A 268 -5.78 -13.05 -26.64
CA LEU A 268 -6.01 -12.16 -27.77
C LEU A 268 -6.46 -12.95 -29.00
N ASN A 269 -7.76 -13.05 -29.17
CA ASN A 269 -8.38 -13.60 -30.37
C ASN A 269 -8.67 -12.48 -31.37
N PRO A 270 -8.25 -12.61 -32.65
CA PRO A 270 -8.70 -11.71 -33.70
C PRO A 270 -10.24 -11.63 -33.74
N GLY A 271 -10.77 -10.41 -33.74
CA GLY A 271 -12.22 -10.14 -33.79
C GLY A 271 -12.94 -10.10 -32.43
N LYS A 272 -12.28 -10.41 -31.31
CA LYS A 272 -12.84 -10.15 -29.97
C LYS A 272 -12.51 -8.74 -29.52
N ASN A 273 -13.49 -8.05 -28.93
CA ASN A 273 -13.28 -6.76 -28.30
C ASN A 273 -12.73 -6.95 -26.88
N LEU A 274 -11.42 -6.73 -26.72
CA LEU A 274 -10.72 -6.94 -25.46
C LEU A 274 -11.26 -6.03 -24.35
N THR A 275 -11.59 -4.79 -24.70
CA THR A 275 -12.15 -3.75 -23.83
C THR A 275 -13.43 -4.23 -23.14
N VAL A 276 -14.35 -4.85 -23.89
CA VAL A 276 -15.59 -5.44 -23.33
C VAL A 276 -15.26 -6.56 -22.34
N ILE A 277 -14.28 -7.40 -22.65
CA ILE A 277 -13.87 -8.49 -21.74
C ILE A 277 -13.33 -7.91 -20.44
N CYS A 278 -12.50 -6.87 -20.50
CA CYS A 278 -11.94 -6.20 -19.32
C CYS A 278 -13.03 -5.52 -18.47
N GLU A 279 -14.03 -4.92 -19.10
CA GLU A 279 -15.23 -4.40 -18.42
C GLU A 279 -15.99 -5.53 -17.69
N VAL A 280 -16.16 -6.68 -18.32
CA VAL A 280 -16.77 -7.87 -17.70
C VAL A 280 -15.93 -8.39 -16.53
N VAL A 281 -14.60 -8.38 -16.63
CA VAL A 281 -13.70 -8.75 -15.53
C VAL A 281 -13.93 -7.84 -14.31
N ALA A 282 -13.99 -6.52 -14.51
CA ALA A 282 -14.29 -5.58 -13.44
C ALA A 282 -15.68 -5.81 -12.83
N MET A 283 -16.72 -5.98 -13.66
CA MET A 283 -18.07 -6.25 -13.19
C MET A 283 -18.18 -7.58 -12.42
N ASN A 284 -17.51 -8.63 -12.89
CA ASN A 284 -17.48 -9.92 -12.21
C ASN A 284 -16.75 -9.85 -10.86
N HIS A 285 -15.66 -9.06 -10.78
CA HIS A 285 -15.00 -8.77 -9.52
C HIS A 285 -15.95 -8.06 -8.52
N LEU A 286 -16.70 -7.05 -8.98
CA LEU A 286 -17.71 -6.37 -8.15
C LEU A 286 -18.84 -7.31 -7.71
N LEU A 287 -19.31 -8.20 -8.59
CA LEU A 287 -20.32 -9.21 -8.24
C LEU A 287 -19.81 -10.15 -7.15
N ARG A 288 -18.59 -10.69 -7.29
CA ARG A 288 -17.98 -11.55 -6.27
C ARG A 288 -17.79 -10.81 -4.95
N TYR A 289 -17.34 -9.56 -5.00
CA TYR A 289 -17.21 -8.72 -3.82
C TYR A 289 -18.56 -8.49 -3.11
N SER A 290 -19.66 -8.42 -3.87
CA SER A 290 -21.03 -8.35 -3.33
C SER A 290 -21.58 -9.69 -2.81
N GLY A 291 -20.80 -10.78 -2.90
CA GLY A 291 -21.19 -12.12 -2.46
C GLY A 291 -21.87 -12.99 -3.53
N VAL A 292 -21.89 -12.56 -4.79
CA VAL A 292 -22.52 -13.29 -5.90
C VAL A 292 -21.46 -13.96 -6.76
N ASP A 293 -21.42 -15.30 -6.77
CA ASP A 293 -20.62 -16.08 -7.71
C ASP A 293 -21.51 -16.76 -8.77
N SER A 294 -21.45 -16.23 -10.00
CA SER A 294 -22.28 -16.72 -11.11
C SER A 294 -21.89 -18.12 -11.58
N ALA A 295 -20.60 -18.47 -11.52
CA ALA A 295 -20.12 -19.78 -11.94
C ALA A 295 -20.61 -20.85 -10.96
N HIS A 296 -20.47 -20.59 -9.65
CA HIS A 296 -21.00 -21.48 -8.61
C HIS A 296 -22.52 -21.59 -8.69
N ALA A 297 -23.23 -20.47 -8.85
CA ALA A 297 -24.69 -20.46 -8.97
C ALA A 297 -25.20 -21.20 -10.22
N PHE A 298 -24.42 -21.24 -11.30
CA PHE A 298 -24.74 -22.02 -12.49
C PHE A 298 -24.43 -23.50 -12.29
N ASN A 299 -23.29 -23.83 -11.68
CA ASN A 299 -22.91 -25.20 -11.36
C ASN A 299 -23.95 -25.87 -10.44
N GLU A 300 -24.39 -25.19 -9.39
CA GLU A 300 -25.47 -25.67 -8.50
C GLU A 300 -26.78 -25.95 -9.26
N ARG A 301 -27.13 -25.09 -10.23
CA ARG A 301 -28.30 -25.28 -11.08
C ARG A 301 -28.15 -26.47 -12.02
N LEU A 302 -26.96 -26.71 -12.56
CA LEU A 302 -26.67 -27.89 -13.39
C LEU A 302 -26.74 -29.17 -12.57
N ILE A 303 -26.10 -29.22 -11.40
CA ILE A 303 -26.12 -30.36 -10.48
C ILE A 303 -27.55 -30.71 -10.09
N ARG A 304 -28.37 -29.69 -9.76
CA ARG A 304 -29.78 -29.88 -9.44
C ARG A 304 -30.56 -30.54 -10.59
N ARG A 305 -30.41 -30.04 -11.82
CA ARG A 305 -31.07 -30.62 -13.00
C ARG A 305 -30.61 -32.04 -13.32
N MET A 306 -29.33 -32.35 -13.08
CA MET A 306 -28.80 -33.70 -13.29
C MET A 306 -29.38 -34.69 -12.27
N ARG A 307 -29.53 -34.28 -11.00
CA ARG A 307 -30.19 -35.09 -9.96
C ARG A 307 -31.65 -35.35 -10.30
N GLU A 308 -32.40 -34.31 -10.67
CA GLU A 308 -33.81 -34.43 -11.06
C GLU A 308 -34.02 -35.38 -12.25
N LYS A 309 -33.12 -35.37 -13.23
CA LYS A 309 -33.15 -36.34 -14.34
C LYS A 309 -32.78 -37.76 -13.92
N GLY A 310 -31.80 -37.92 -13.03
CA GLY A 310 -31.41 -39.23 -12.51
C GLY A 310 -32.50 -39.88 -11.66
N GLU A 311 -33.20 -39.10 -10.84
CA GLU A 311 -34.36 -39.56 -10.05
C GLU A 311 -35.54 -39.94 -10.93
N LEU A 312 -35.82 -39.17 -11.99
CA LEU A 312 -36.86 -39.50 -12.96
C LEU A 312 -36.54 -40.80 -13.73
N GLN A 313 -35.27 -41.01 -14.07
CA GLN A 313 -34.83 -42.19 -14.80
C GLN A 313 -34.82 -43.44 -13.91
N HIS A 314 -34.44 -43.31 -12.64
CA HIS A 314 -34.55 -44.38 -11.64
C HIS A 314 -36.01 -44.75 -11.35
N TYR A 315 -36.90 -43.75 -11.23
CA TYR A 315 -38.33 -43.98 -11.06
C TYR A 315 -38.92 -44.77 -12.25
N LEU A 316 -38.55 -44.41 -13.49
CA LEU A 316 -39.00 -45.11 -14.70
C LEU A 316 -38.40 -46.52 -14.86
N GLU A 317 -37.23 -46.79 -14.29
CA GLU A 317 -36.60 -48.12 -14.29
C GLU A 317 -37.15 -49.05 -13.20
N GLU A 318 -37.71 -48.52 -12.12
CA GLU A 318 -38.36 -49.29 -11.05
C GLU A 318 -39.86 -49.54 -11.29
N ASP A 319 -40.47 -48.82 -12.24
CA ASP A 319 -41.88 -48.94 -12.62
C ASP A 319 -42.08 -50.11 -13.62
N TYR A 320 -41.99 -51.35 -13.11
CA TYR A 320 -42.39 -52.55 -13.84
C TYR A 320 -43.85 -52.92 -13.49
N GLU A 321 -44.81 -52.37 -14.25
CA GLU A 321 -46.13 -52.99 -14.50
C GLU A 321 -46.15 -53.70 -15.87
#